data_AF-X8IC22-F1
#
_entry.id   AF-X8IC22-F1
#
_cell.length_a   1.000
_cell.length_b   1.000
_cell.length_c   1.000
_cell.angle_alpha   90.00
_cell.angle_beta   90.00
_cell.angle_gamma   90.00
#
_symmetry.space_group_name_H-M   'P 1'
#
loop_
_entity.id
_entity.type
_entity.pdbx_description
1 polymer ?
#
loop_
_entity_poly.entity_id
_entity_poly.type
_entity_poly.pdbx_seq_one_letter_code
_entity_poly.pdbx_strand_id
1 'polypeptide(L)'
;MFEKLKEYWNKYKKYIIVISILMIFGVFLLNFIFVITDCMAGKGFNWKAIIYSPISNEKWLSFIGVFVGGFATFLLFLSAKETLQNEKDKARCENEIKNLEEKKEIIEEYLKVFEINDIYNIRVYTFTSLLYKTIENDEKIKVQTFFKRSKILKKINLVQLKLDLNTNFRIKLRGRFKAEKYEKEMNEIYSELIDLQNMYHLILENICNEIISLIETHNLNERKRKINSINKSENKINKEVKEQFLHIFNKYKENKLLEEKIKGIKIENEIEYGRFLLIFNIYLNYVINNVKEYFINVEKDIEEEFLKKNL
;
A
#
# COMPACT_ATOMS: atom_id res chain seq x y z
N MET A 1 -4.47 37.62 2.84
CA MET A 1 -5.47 37.77 3.94
C MET A 1 -6.79 38.32 3.42
N PHE A 2 -6.77 39.39 2.61
CA PHE A 2 -7.99 39.97 2.01
C PHE A 2 -8.74 39.05 1.03
N GLU A 3 -8.04 38.22 0.24
CA GLU A 3 -8.70 37.29 -0.70
C GLU A 3 -9.49 36.19 0.01
N LYS A 4 -8.91 35.56 1.05
CA LYS A 4 -9.61 34.59 1.90
C LYS A 4 -10.85 35.19 2.57
N LEU A 5 -10.78 36.46 3.01
CA LEU A 5 -11.94 37.19 3.56
C LEU A 5 -13.02 37.47 2.51
N LYS A 6 -12.63 37.77 1.28
CA LYS A 6 -13.55 38.01 0.16
C LYS A 6 -14.29 36.73 -0.26
N GLU A 7 -13.59 35.60 -0.23
CA GLU A 7 -14.13 34.28 -0.51
C GLU A 7 -15.11 33.81 0.59
N TYR A 8 -14.74 34.01 1.86
CA TYR A 8 -15.63 33.79 3.01
C TYR A 8 -16.90 34.66 2.95
N TRP A 9 -16.73 35.95 2.63
CA TRP A 9 -17.86 36.88 2.46
C TRP A 9 -18.79 36.39 1.36
N ASN A 10 -18.29 36.04 0.17
CA ASN A 10 -19.13 35.54 -0.91
C ASN A 10 -19.86 34.24 -0.57
N LYS A 11 -19.22 33.32 0.17
CA LYS A 11 -19.82 32.04 0.59
C LYS A 11 -20.95 32.22 1.60
N TYR A 12 -20.80 33.13 2.57
CA TYR A 12 -21.74 33.29 3.68
C TYR A 12 -22.62 34.55 3.63
N LYS A 13 -22.40 35.46 2.67
CA LYS A 13 -23.15 36.74 2.54
C LYS A 13 -24.66 36.54 2.58
N LYS A 14 -25.19 35.51 1.92
CA LYS A 14 -26.62 35.21 1.91
C LYS A 14 -27.14 34.84 3.30
N TYR A 15 -26.39 34.02 4.05
CA TYR A 15 -26.73 33.62 5.42
C TYR A 15 -26.61 34.78 6.40
N ILE A 16 -25.55 35.58 6.30
CA ILE A 16 -25.34 36.76 7.14
C ILE A 16 -26.49 37.76 6.95
N ILE A 17 -26.86 38.06 5.70
CA ILE A 17 -27.98 38.96 5.38
C ILE A 17 -29.31 38.39 5.94
N VAL A 18 -29.57 37.10 5.76
CA VAL A 18 -30.78 36.45 6.27
C VAL A 18 -30.84 36.47 7.80
N ILE A 19 -29.72 36.21 8.49
CA ILE A 19 -29.62 36.27 9.96
C ILE A 19 -29.84 37.71 10.45
N SER A 20 -29.25 38.71 9.78
CA SER A 20 -29.47 40.13 10.11
C SER A 20 -30.94 40.53 9.93
N ILE A 21 -31.58 40.10 8.85
CA ILE A 21 -33.01 40.34 8.61
C ILE A 21 -33.87 39.65 9.67
N LEU A 22 -33.57 38.39 10.01
CA LEU A 22 -34.26 37.63 11.05
C LEU A 22 -34.10 38.24 12.44
N MET A 23 -32.93 38.77 12.78
CA MET A 23 -32.74 39.50 14.04
C MET A 23 -33.59 40.78 14.07
N ILE A 24 -33.56 41.58 13.00
CA ILE A 24 -34.36 42.80 12.89
C ILE A 24 -35.85 42.48 12.97
N PHE A 25 -36.33 41.49 12.20
CA PHE A 25 -37.72 41.04 12.24
C PHE A 25 -38.10 40.44 13.60
N GLY A 26 -37.20 39.71 14.25
CA GLY A 26 -37.39 39.15 15.58
C GLY A 26 -37.61 40.23 16.64
N VAL A 27 -36.88 41.36 16.55
CA VAL A 27 -37.10 42.54 17.41
C VAL A 27 -38.50 43.11 17.21
N PHE A 28 -38.94 43.25 15.95
CA PHE A 28 -40.28 43.76 15.64
C PHE A 28 -41.39 42.81 16.09
N LEU A 29 -41.20 41.50 15.93
CA LEU A 29 -42.18 40.48 16.33
C LEU A 29 -42.35 40.42 17.85
N LEU A 30 -41.25 40.50 18.61
CA LEU A 30 -41.29 40.55 20.07
C LEU A 30 -41.94 41.85 20.59
N ASN A 31 -41.65 43.00 19.97
CA ASN A 31 -42.32 44.25 20.30
C ASN A 31 -43.84 44.17 20.03
N PHE A 32 -44.25 43.47 18.97
CA PHE A 32 -45.66 43.24 18.68
C PHE A 32 -46.35 42.38 19.74
N ILE A 33 -45.67 41.34 20.24
CA ILE A 33 -46.19 40.49 21.33
C ILE A 33 -46.32 41.28 22.64
N PHE A 34 -45.33 42.12 22.98
CA PHE A 34 -45.38 42.95 24.19
C PHE A 34 -46.54 43.95 24.18
N VAL A 35 -46.83 44.54 23.02
CA VAL A 35 -47.96 45.46 22.84
C VAL A 35 -49.31 44.73 22.98
N ILE A 36 -49.43 43.50 22.49
CA ILE A 36 -50.62 42.67 22.71
C ILE A 36 -50.79 42.35 24.19
N THR A 37 -49.72 41.99 24.90
CA THR A 37 -49.79 41.66 26.34
C THR A 37 -50.11 42.87 27.22
N ASP A 38 -49.59 44.07 26.93
CA ASP A 38 -49.96 45.29 27.67
C ASP A 38 -51.43 45.71 27.38
N CYS A 39 -51.94 45.44 26.16
CA CYS A 39 -53.34 45.63 25.80
C CYS A 39 -54.28 44.65 26.54
N MET A 40 -53.86 43.38 26.71
CA MET A 40 -54.58 42.39 27.51
C MET A 40 -54.55 42.71 29.01
N ALA A 41 -53.51 43.39 29.50
CA ALA A 41 -53.38 43.84 30.89
C ALA A 41 -54.15 45.14 31.21
N GLY A 42 -54.96 45.66 30.28
CA GLY A 42 -55.80 46.85 30.46
C GLY A 42 -55.03 48.18 30.46
N LYS A 43 -53.76 48.19 30.05
CA LYS A 43 -53.00 49.43 29.86
C LYS A 43 -53.33 50.02 28.49
N GLY A 44 -53.48 51.34 28.43
CA GLY A 44 -53.87 52.06 27.20
C GLY A 44 -52.94 51.75 26.02
N PHE A 45 -53.53 51.48 24.86
CA PHE A 45 -52.82 51.10 23.64
C PHE A 45 -51.98 52.27 23.11
N ASN A 46 -50.65 52.16 23.19
CA ASN A 46 -49.74 53.22 22.74
C ASN A 46 -48.95 52.76 21.51
N TRP A 47 -49.49 53.01 20.31
CA TRP A 47 -48.91 52.60 19.02
C TRP A 47 -47.46 53.10 18.84
N LYS A 48 -47.07 54.20 19.51
CA LYS A 48 -45.70 54.74 19.47
C LYS A 48 -44.68 53.83 20.16
N ALA A 49 -45.09 52.92 21.06
CA ALA A 49 -44.20 51.95 21.72
C ALA A 49 -43.66 50.87 20.76
N ILE A 50 -44.33 50.63 19.62
CA ILE A 50 -43.86 49.74 18.55
C ILE A 50 -42.58 50.31 17.89
N ILE A 51 -42.43 51.64 17.90
CA ILE A 51 -41.33 52.39 17.25
C ILE A 51 -40.29 52.87 18.28
N TYR A 52 -40.66 53.04 19.55
CA TYR A 52 -39.72 53.41 20.63
C TYR A 52 -38.79 52.24 20.98
N SER A 53 -37.70 52.20 20.22
CA SER A 53 -36.35 51.74 20.54
C SER A 53 -36.20 50.73 21.71
N PRO A 54 -35.77 49.50 21.42
CA PRO A 54 -35.27 48.56 22.44
C PRO A 54 -34.01 49.04 23.18
N ILE A 55 -33.40 50.16 22.75
CA ILE A 55 -32.06 50.60 23.16
C ILE A 55 -32.04 51.21 24.57
N SER A 56 -33.19 51.61 25.15
CA SER A 56 -33.23 52.19 26.52
C SER A 56 -33.82 51.28 27.60
N ASN A 57 -34.10 50.01 27.29
CA ASN A 57 -34.62 49.05 28.27
C ASN A 57 -33.47 48.15 28.74
N GLU A 58 -33.03 48.30 30.00
CA GLU A 58 -31.92 47.53 30.59
C GLU A 58 -32.08 46.02 30.40
N LYS A 59 -33.33 45.51 30.44
CA LYS A 59 -33.61 44.09 30.20
C LYS A 59 -33.30 43.64 28.77
N TRP A 60 -33.47 44.53 27.79
CA TRP A 60 -33.18 44.27 26.38
C TRP A 60 -31.67 44.30 26.11
N LEU A 61 -30.95 45.28 26.68
CA LEU A 61 -29.48 45.31 26.64
C LEU A 61 -28.85 44.09 27.33
N SER A 62 -29.41 43.68 28.48
CA SER A 62 -29.02 42.45 29.17
C SER A 62 -29.28 41.20 28.32
N PHE A 63 -30.44 41.13 27.64
CA PHE A 63 -30.76 40.03 26.73
C PHE A 63 -29.81 39.95 25.52
N ILE A 64 -29.48 41.08 24.86
CA ILE A 64 -28.47 41.10 23.79
C ILE A 64 -27.11 40.67 24.35
N GLY A 65 -26.71 41.17 25.52
CA GLY A 65 -25.42 40.81 26.13
C GLY A 65 -25.29 39.31 26.39
N VAL A 66 -26.32 38.69 26.96
CA VAL A 66 -26.39 37.25 27.21
C VAL A 66 -26.45 36.45 25.89
N PHE A 67 -27.22 36.92 24.91
CA PHE A 67 -27.34 36.28 23.60
C PHE A 67 -26.02 36.34 22.82
N VAL A 68 -25.34 37.48 22.77
CA VAL A 68 -24.04 37.66 22.12
C VAL A 68 -22.97 36.82 22.82
N GLY A 69 -22.96 36.77 24.15
CA GLY A 69 -22.08 35.88 24.92
C GLY A 69 -22.32 34.40 24.65
N GLY A 70 -23.58 33.97 24.59
CA GLY A 70 -23.97 32.60 24.23
C GLY A 70 -23.59 32.24 22.79
N PHE A 71 -23.81 33.17 21.85
CA PHE A 71 -23.47 32.98 20.44
C PHE A 71 -21.96 32.93 20.20
N ALA A 72 -21.17 33.78 20.86
CA ALA A 72 -19.71 33.72 20.80
C ALA A 72 -19.17 32.38 21.34
N THR A 73 -19.73 31.89 22.45
CA THR A 73 -19.38 30.58 23.01
C THR A 73 -19.76 29.43 22.06
N PHE A 74 -20.89 29.53 21.38
CA PHE A 74 -21.32 28.56 20.37
C PHE A 74 -20.39 28.56 19.14
N LEU A 75 -19.95 29.72 18.67
CA LEU A 75 -18.96 29.81 17.58
C LEU A 75 -17.60 29.23 17.98
N LEU A 76 -17.15 29.48 19.22
CA LEU A 76 -15.94 28.84 19.77
C LEU A 76 -16.10 27.32 19.84
N PHE A 77 -17.27 26.82 20.26
CA PHE A 77 -17.56 25.39 20.26
C PHE A 77 -17.55 24.79 18.85
N LEU A 78 -18.13 25.46 17.85
CA LEU A 78 -18.09 24.99 16.46
C LEU A 78 -16.64 24.97 15.93
N SER A 79 -15.87 26.03 16.19
CA SER A 79 -14.45 26.09 15.82
C SER A 79 -13.65 24.98 16.50
N ALA A 80 -13.86 24.74 17.80
CA ALA A 80 -13.19 23.68 18.55
C ALA A 80 -13.58 22.27 18.04
N LYS A 81 -14.85 22.09 17.65
CA LYS A 81 -15.33 20.85 17.06
C LYS A 81 -14.69 20.59 15.70
N GLU A 82 -14.54 21.62 14.87
CA GLU A 82 -13.90 21.54 13.56
C GLU A 82 -12.39 21.26 13.70
N THR A 83 -11.69 21.92 14.63
CA THR A 83 -10.28 21.62 14.92
C THR A 83 -10.07 20.20 15.43
N LEU A 84 -10.94 19.72 16.31
CA LEU A 84 -10.88 18.35 16.83
C LEU A 84 -11.17 17.31 15.74
N GLN A 85 -12.05 17.64 14.79
CA GLN A 85 -12.32 16.79 13.64
C GLN A 85 -11.09 16.71 12.72
N ASN A 86 -10.44 17.85 12.44
CA ASN A 86 -9.22 17.90 11.64
C ASN A 86 -8.05 17.15 12.30
N GLU A 87 -7.90 17.24 13.63
CA GLU A 87 -6.90 16.47 14.38
C GLU A 87 -7.17 14.95 14.29
N LYS A 88 -8.43 14.53 14.41
CA LYS A 88 -8.81 13.12 14.25
C LYS A 88 -8.53 12.61 12.85
N ASP A 89 -8.86 13.39 11.82
CA ASP A 89 -8.62 13.02 10.42
C ASP A 89 -7.11 12.98 10.11
N LYS A 90 -6.31 13.87 10.72
CA LYS A 90 -4.85 13.83 10.64
C LYS A 90 -4.26 12.58 11.30
N ALA A 91 -4.65 12.29 12.55
CA ALA A 91 -4.19 11.10 13.26
C ALA A 91 -4.57 9.80 12.52
N ARG A 92 -5.74 9.80 11.86
CA ARG A 92 -6.15 8.69 11.00
C ARG A 92 -5.25 8.52 9.77
N CYS A 93 -4.95 9.62 9.07
CA CYS A 93 -4.05 9.61 7.91
C CYS A 93 -2.66 9.09 8.29
N GLU A 94 -2.09 9.60 9.39
CA GLU A 94 -0.80 9.12 9.93
C GLU A 94 -0.81 7.62 10.22
N ASN A 95 -1.90 7.11 10.80
CA ASN A 95 -2.04 5.68 11.07
C ASN A 95 -2.18 4.84 9.80
N GLU A 96 -2.84 5.37 8.75
CA GLU A 96 -2.98 4.70 7.45
C GLU A 96 -1.63 4.65 6.71
N ILE A 97 -0.84 5.72 6.72
CA ILE A 97 0.53 5.77 6.18
C ILE A 97 1.44 4.78 6.92
N LYS A 98 1.40 4.77 8.26
CA LYS A 98 2.20 3.85 9.07
C LYS A 98 1.89 2.38 8.75
N ASN A 99 0.60 2.04 8.62
CA ASN A 99 0.18 0.69 8.19
C ASN A 99 0.69 0.34 6.78
N LEU A 100 0.81 1.32 5.88
CA LEU A 100 1.33 1.14 4.54
C LEU A 100 2.85 0.90 4.55
N GLU A 101 3.60 1.66 5.37
CA GLU A 101 5.04 1.46 5.59
C GLU A 101 5.35 0.06 6.13
N GLU A 102 4.61 -0.41 7.14
CA GLU A 102 4.76 -1.75 7.69
C GLU A 102 4.56 -2.84 6.62
N LYS A 103 3.55 -2.68 5.74
CA LYS A 103 3.32 -3.60 4.62
C LYS A 103 4.45 -3.59 3.61
N LYS A 104 4.96 -2.41 3.28
CA LYS A 104 6.08 -2.23 2.36
C LYS A 104 7.32 -2.93 2.88
N GLU A 105 7.64 -2.77 4.17
CA GLU A 105 8.77 -3.44 4.81
C GLU A 105 8.69 -4.97 4.71
N ILE A 106 7.51 -5.55 4.94
CA ILE A 106 7.28 -7.00 4.82
C ILE A 106 7.52 -7.49 3.39
N ILE A 107 7.00 -6.78 2.38
CA ILE A 107 7.19 -7.16 0.97
C ILE A 107 8.66 -6.97 0.54
N GLU A 108 9.33 -5.94 1.03
CA GLU A 108 10.77 -5.76 0.80
C GLU A 108 11.59 -6.88 1.46
N GLU A 109 11.26 -7.31 2.68
CA GLU A 109 11.88 -8.47 3.35
C GLU A 109 11.68 -9.74 2.52
N TYR A 110 10.46 -9.95 2.00
CA TYR A 110 10.12 -11.08 1.14
C TYR A 110 10.95 -11.08 -0.16
N LEU A 111 11.01 -9.95 -0.86
CA LEU A 111 11.73 -9.83 -2.14
C LEU A 111 13.25 -10.04 -2.00
N LYS A 112 13.83 -9.64 -0.86
CA LYS A 112 15.26 -9.85 -0.54
C LYS A 112 15.65 -11.34 -0.44
N VAL A 113 14.69 -12.25 -0.27
CA VAL A 113 14.99 -13.69 -0.18
C VAL A 113 15.30 -14.30 -1.55
N PHE A 114 14.87 -13.67 -2.65
CA PHE A 114 15.04 -14.19 -4.01
C PHE A 114 16.39 -13.83 -4.63
N GLU A 115 17.46 -13.97 -3.87
CA GLU A 115 18.83 -13.82 -4.37
C GLU A 115 19.26 -15.10 -5.11
N ILE A 116 19.01 -15.15 -6.42
CA ILE A 116 19.36 -16.31 -7.25
C ILE A 116 20.85 -16.70 -7.18
N ASN A 117 21.72 -15.76 -6.85
CA ASN A 117 23.14 -16.02 -6.58
C ASN A 117 23.35 -16.99 -5.41
N ASP A 118 22.49 -17.00 -4.38
CA ASP A 118 22.55 -17.97 -3.30
C ASP A 118 22.41 -19.41 -3.82
N ILE A 119 21.52 -19.63 -4.79
CA ILE A 119 21.33 -20.94 -5.43
C ILE A 119 22.55 -21.30 -6.29
N TYR A 120 23.01 -20.38 -7.14
CA TYR A 120 24.16 -20.64 -8.01
C TYR A 120 25.46 -20.85 -7.21
N ASN A 121 25.60 -20.20 -6.06
CA ASN A 121 26.69 -20.44 -5.13
C ASN A 121 26.70 -21.89 -4.63
N ILE A 122 25.54 -22.48 -4.31
CA ILE A 122 25.45 -23.91 -3.97
C ILE A 122 26.04 -24.75 -5.11
N ARG A 123 25.63 -24.49 -6.36
CA ARG A 123 26.14 -25.20 -7.54
C ARG A 123 27.66 -25.10 -7.64
N VAL A 124 28.21 -23.88 -7.62
CA VAL A 124 29.65 -23.63 -7.77
C VAL A 124 30.46 -24.32 -6.67
N TYR A 125 30.08 -24.14 -5.40
CA TYR A 125 30.79 -24.73 -4.27
C TYR A 125 30.74 -26.27 -4.29
N THR A 126 29.57 -26.83 -4.62
CA THR A 126 29.40 -28.28 -4.65
C THR A 126 30.13 -28.90 -5.84
N PHE A 127 30.06 -28.30 -7.04
CA PHE A 127 30.79 -28.81 -8.21
C PHE A 127 32.30 -28.77 -8.00
N THR A 128 32.80 -27.68 -7.42
CA THR A 128 34.22 -27.57 -7.03
C THR A 128 34.59 -28.70 -6.07
N SER A 129 33.78 -28.93 -5.04
CA SER A 129 34.03 -30.02 -4.08
C SER A 129 34.02 -31.40 -4.73
N LEU A 130 33.11 -31.65 -5.67
CA LEU A 130 32.98 -32.91 -6.40
C LEU A 130 34.14 -33.16 -7.39
N LEU A 131 34.83 -32.10 -7.85
CA LEU A 131 36.00 -32.22 -8.72
C LEU A 131 37.29 -32.56 -7.96
N TYR A 132 37.44 -32.05 -6.73
CA TYR A 132 38.69 -32.13 -5.97
C TYR A 132 38.70 -33.17 -4.85
N LYS A 133 37.56 -33.80 -4.51
CA LYS A 133 37.46 -34.78 -3.43
C LYS A 133 37.18 -36.20 -3.93
N THR A 134 37.58 -37.18 -3.11
CA THR A 134 37.29 -38.61 -3.31
C THR A 134 35.80 -38.91 -3.11
N ILE A 135 35.34 -40.04 -3.67
CA ILE A 135 33.96 -40.56 -3.54
C ILE A 135 33.55 -40.74 -2.07
N GLU A 136 34.49 -41.09 -1.19
CA GLU A 136 34.24 -41.22 0.26
C GLU A 136 33.72 -39.92 0.90
N ASN A 137 33.98 -38.76 0.29
CA ASN A 137 33.45 -37.48 0.76
C ASN A 137 32.06 -37.15 0.21
N ASP A 138 31.50 -37.95 -0.71
CA ASP A 138 30.25 -37.65 -1.39
C ASP A 138 29.06 -37.57 -0.43
N GLU A 139 29.01 -38.42 0.59
CA GLU A 139 27.95 -38.37 1.60
C GLU A 139 28.00 -37.05 2.41
N LYS A 140 29.20 -36.59 2.75
CA LYS A 140 29.41 -35.31 3.42
C LYS A 140 28.99 -34.13 2.51
N ILE A 141 29.33 -34.18 1.23
CA ILE A 141 28.94 -33.17 0.23
C ILE A 141 27.41 -33.16 0.05
N LYS A 142 26.79 -34.34 0.00
CA LYS A 142 25.34 -34.53 -0.09
C LYS A 142 24.65 -33.87 1.10
N VAL A 143 25.04 -34.21 2.33
CA VAL A 143 24.50 -33.62 3.56
C VAL A 143 24.65 -32.10 3.58
N GLN A 144 25.82 -31.58 3.22
CA GLN A 144 26.05 -30.12 3.16
C GLN A 144 25.14 -29.43 2.14
N THR A 145 24.95 -30.02 0.97
CA THR A 145 24.07 -29.48 -0.08
C THR A 145 22.62 -29.47 0.39
N PHE A 146 22.13 -30.58 0.95
CA PHE A 146 20.76 -30.65 1.49
C PHE A 146 20.53 -29.68 2.65
N PHE A 147 21.54 -29.48 3.50
CA PHE A 147 21.45 -28.48 4.56
C PHE A 147 21.31 -27.06 4.01
N LYS A 148 22.10 -26.69 2.99
CA LYS A 148 21.97 -25.39 2.31
C LYS A 148 20.61 -25.23 1.64
N ARG A 149 20.11 -26.25 0.92
CA ARG A 149 18.77 -26.28 0.35
C ARG A 149 17.70 -26.04 1.42
N SER A 150 17.77 -26.79 2.53
CA SER A 150 16.82 -26.65 3.65
C SER A 150 16.85 -25.24 4.26
N LYS A 151 18.03 -24.63 4.38
CA LYS A 151 18.16 -23.24 4.87
C LYS A 151 17.46 -22.24 3.94
N ILE A 152 17.62 -22.38 2.63
CA ILE A 152 16.92 -21.53 1.65
C ILE A 152 15.40 -21.74 1.74
N LEU A 153 14.92 -22.99 1.73
CA LEU A 153 13.49 -23.28 1.84
C LEU A 153 12.88 -22.75 3.15
N LYS A 154 13.59 -22.85 4.27
CA LYS A 154 13.15 -22.29 5.55
C LYS A 154 13.03 -20.77 5.50
N LYS A 155 13.98 -20.07 4.87
CA LYS A 155 13.91 -18.62 4.70
C LYS A 155 12.66 -18.24 3.89
N ILE A 156 12.47 -18.83 2.72
CA ILE A 156 11.31 -18.58 1.84
C ILE A 156 10.01 -18.83 2.58
N ASN A 157 9.86 -19.99 3.23
CA ASN A 157 8.62 -20.32 3.93
C ASN A 157 8.34 -19.37 5.09
N LEU A 158 9.37 -18.90 5.79
CA LEU A 158 9.21 -17.95 6.89
C LEU A 158 8.73 -16.58 6.40
N VAL A 159 9.32 -16.03 5.33
CA VAL A 159 8.83 -14.77 4.77
C VAL A 159 7.48 -14.92 4.07
N GLN A 160 7.19 -16.07 3.46
CA GLN A 160 5.87 -16.38 2.91
C GLN A 160 4.80 -16.42 4.01
N LEU A 161 5.09 -17.07 5.14
CA LEU A 161 4.17 -17.06 6.29
C LEU A 161 3.97 -15.64 6.84
N LYS A 162 5.04 -14.84 6.95
CA LYS A 162 4.91 -13.42 7.33
C LYS A 162 4.04 -12.65 6.36
N LEU A 163 4.24 -12.85 5.06
CA LEU A 163 3.42 -12.25 4.01
C LEU A 163 1.95 -12.68 4.17
N ASP A 164 1.67 -13.97 4.29
CA ASP A 164 0.31 -14.50 4.41
C ASP A 164 -0.39 -14.07 5.72
N LEU A 165 0.35 -13.90 6.82
CA LEU A 165 -0.18 -13.54 8.14
C LEU A 165 -0.37 -12.03 8.32
N ASN A 166 0.58 -11.21 7.84
CA ASN A 166 0.53 -9.76 8.03
C ASN A 166 -0.26 -9.04 6.94
N THR A 167 -0.65 -9.76 5.88
CA THR A 167 -1.38 -9.12 4.80
C THR A 167 -2.89 -9.11 5.04
N ASN A 168 -3.37 -7.89 5.34
CA ASN A 168 -4.63 -7.38 4.77
C ASN A 168 -4.58 -7.30 3.21
N PHE A 169 -3.83 -8.17 2.51
CA PHE A 169 -4.02 -8.49 1.10
C PHE A 169 -5.17 -9.50 0.96
N ARG A 170 -5.35 -10.39 1.94
CA ARG A 170 -6.48 -11.32 1.97
C ARG A 170 -7.72 -10.73 2.65
N ILE A 171 -7.52 -9.73 3.51
CA ILE A 171 -8.58 -9.12 4.33
C ILE A 171 -8.77 -7.69 3.86
N LYS A 172 -9.85 -7.48 3.10
CA LYS A 172 -10.45 -6.20 2.69
C LYS A 172 -10.04 -5.05 3.62
N LEU A 173 -9.40 -4.02 3.07
CA LEU A 173 -9.21 -2.74 3.74
C LEU A 173 -10.54 -2.30 4.37
N ARG A 174 -10.66 -2.41 5.70
CA ARG A 174 -11.83 -1.91 6.42
C ARG A 174 -11.71 -0.40 6.54
N GLY A 175 -12.34 0.31 5.62
CA GLY A 175 -12.40 1.77 5.60
C GLY A 175 -12.98 2.28 4.29
N ARG A 176 -13.43 3.54 4.25
CA ARG A 176 -14.05 4.17 3.06
C ARG A 176 -13.08 4.47 1.92
N PHE A 177 -11.79 4.16 2.06
CA PHE A 177 -10.90 4.02 0.90
C PHE A 177 -11.36 2.78 0.14
N LYS A 178 -11.86 2.98 -1.07
CA LYS A 178 -12.44 1.95 -1.94
C LYS A 178 -11.52 0.71 -1.98
N ALA A 179 -11.80 -0.30 -1.16
CA ALA A 179 -11.14 -1.60 -1.24
C ALA A 179 -11.14 -2.10 -2.69
N GLU A 180 -12.21 -1.81 -3.44
CA GLU A 180 -12.38 -2.11 -4.86
C GLU A 180 -11.36 -1.45 -5.81
N LYS A 181 -10.82 -0.25 -5.51
CA LYS A 181 -9.93 0.47 -6.45
C LYS A 181 -8.61 -0.30 -6.65
N TYR A 182 -8.05 -0.80 -5.55
CA TYR A 182 -6.73 -1.43 -5.52
C TYR A 182 -6.79 -2.95 -5.34
N GLU A 183 -7.96 -3.55 -5.09
CA GLU A 183 -8.10 -4.99 -4.89
C GLU A 183 -7.59 -5.80 -6.08
N LYS A 184 -7.85 -5.33 -7.31
CA LYS A 184 -7.36 -5.99 -8.52
C LYS A 184 -5.82 -5.96 -8.60
N GLU A 185 -5.21 -4.77 -8.50
CA GLU A 185 -3.76 -4.59 -8.53
C GLU A 185 -3.05 -5.36 -7.40
N MET A 186 -3.66 -5.35 -6.21
CA MET A 186 -3.17 -6.06 -5.04
C MET A 186 -3.16 -7.59 -5.24
N ASN A 187 -4.23 -8.13 -5.84
CA ASN A 187 -4.30 -9.55 -6.20
C ASN A 187 -3.30 -9.92 -7.31
N GLU A 188 -3.10 -9.04 -8.29
CA GLU A 188 -2.10 -9.21 -9.33
C GLU A 188 -0.68 -9.27 -8.74
N ILE A 189 -0.33 -8.32 -7.86
CA ILE A 189 0.96 -8.33 -7.14
C ILE A 189 1.14 -9.61 -6.33
N TYR A 190 0.12 -10.04 -5.60
CA TYR A 190 0.21 -11.29 -4.82
C TYR A 190 0.46 -12.51 -5.73
N SER A 191 -0.22 -12.57 -6.88
CA SER A 191 0.03 -13.61 -7.89
C SER A 191 1.45 -13.54 -8.45
N GLU A 192 1.96 -12.34 -8.72
CA GLU A 192 3.33 -12.13 -9.20
C GLU A 192 4.39 -12.61 -8.19
N LEU A 193 4.17 -12.34 -6.90
CA LEU A 193 5.02 -12.80 -5.80
C LEU A 193 5.03 -14.33 -5.68
N ILE A 194 3.86 -14.98 -5.79
CA ILE A 194 3.76 -16.45 -5.82
C ILE A 194 4.50 -17.02 -7.03
N ASP A 195 4.30 -16.43 -8.21
CA ASP A 195 4.96 -16.89 -9.43
C ASP A 195 6.48 -16.74 -9.36
N LEU A 196 6.99 -15.67 -8.72
CA LEU A 196 8.41 -15.47 -8.43
C LEU A 196 8.96 -16.58 -7.51
N GLN A 197 8.23 -16.92 -6.44
CA GLN A 197 8.59 -18.02 -5.56
C GLN A 197 8.63 -19.36 -6.30
N ASN A 198 7.64 -19.64 -7.15
CA ASN A 198 7.58 -20.86 -7.93
C ASN A 198 8.77 -20.96 -8.88
N MET A 199 9.11 -19.90 -9.61
CA MET A 199 10.31 -19.86 -10.47
C MET A 199 11.59 -20.12 -9.65
N TYR A 200 11.74 -19.46 -8.50
CA TYR A 200 12.91 -19.63 -7.65
C TYR A 200 13.06 -21.07 -7.14
N HIS A 201 11.94 -21.69 -6.76
CA HIS A 201 11.89 -23.09 -6.34
C HIS A 201 12.31 -24.03 -7.47
N LEU A 202 11.78 -23.85 -8.68
CA LEU A 202 12.15 -24.65 -9.86
C LEU A 202 13.66 -24.61 -10.14
N ILE A 203 14.27 -23.42 -10.03
CA ILE A 203 15.72 -23.25 -10.24
C ILE A 203 16.50 -24.00 -9.15
N LEU A 204 16.08 -23.88 -7.89
CA LEU A 204 16.71 -24.57 -6.76
C LEU A 204 16.64 -26.08 -6.92
N GLU A 205 15.48 -26.61 -7.29
CA GLU A 205 15.28 -28.04 -7.48
C GLU A 205 16.09 -28.58 -8.66
N ASN A 206 16.09 -27.87 -9.78
CA ASN A 206 16.90 -28.26 -10.94
C ASN A 206 18.39 -28.37 -10.57
N ILE A 207 18.94 -27.37 -9.88
CA ILE A 207 20.34 -27.38 -9.44
C ILE A 207 20.60 -28.51 -8.43
N CYS A 208 19.67 -28.76 -7.53
CA CYS A 208 19.81 -29.85 -6.57
C CYS A 208 19.79 -31.23 -7.25
N ASN A 209 18.92 -31.42 -8.25
CA ASN A 209 18.85 -32.65 -9.04
C ASN A 209 20.12 -32.87 -9.88
N GLU A 210 20.66 -31.80 -10.48
CA GLU A 210 21.97 -31.86 -11.15
C GLU A 210 23.06 -32.35 -10.18
N ILE A 211 23.14 -31.78 -8.98
CA ILE A 211 24.12 -32.19 -7.96
C ILE A 211 23.94 -33.67 -7.56
N ILE A 212 22.70 -34.11 -7.33
CA ILE A 212 22.41 -35.50 -6.94
C ILE A 212 22.88 -36.45 -8.04
N SER A 213 22.56 -36.16 -9.31
CA SER A 213 22.97 -36.99 -10.45
C SER A 213 24.51 -37.10 -10.58
N LEU A 214 25.24 -36.05 -10.21
CA LEU A 214 26.69 -36.04 -10.21
C LEU A 214 27.29 -36.87 -9.06
N ILE A 215 26.67 -36.80 -7.88
CA ILE A 215 27.06 -37.61 -6.71
C ILE A 215 26.85 -39.11 -7.01
N GLU A 216 25.74 -39.47 -7.62
CA GLU A 216 25.42 -40.85 -8.03
C GLU A 216 26.36 -41.38 -9.13
N THR A 217 27.05 -40.49 -9.85
CA THR A 217 28.08 -40.90 -10.82
C THR A 217 29.36 -41.28 -10.08
N HIS A 218 29.54 -42.57 -9.77
CA HIS A 218 30.70 -43.08 -9.04
C HIS A 218 32.02 -43.02 -9.84
N ASN A 219 31.99 -42.99 -11.18
CA ASN A 219 33.21 -42.84 -11.97
C ASN A 219 33.67 -41.36 -11.99
N LEU A 220 34.82 -41.07 -11.37
CA LEU A 220 35.36 -39.70 -11.27
C LEU A 220 35.66 -39.06 -12.63
N ASN A 221 36.13 -39.82 -13.61
CA ASN A 221 36.40 -39.30 -14.95
C ASN A 221 35.10 -38.96 -15.69
N GLU A 222 34.08 -39.81 -15.55
CA GLU A 222 32.75 -39.55 -16.08
C GLU A 222 32.11 -38.32 -15.42
N ARG A 223 32.19 -38.24 -14.09
CA ARG A 223 31.72 -37.09 -13.29
C ARG A 223 32.38 -35.79 -13.74
N LYS A 224 33.71 -35.78 -13.92
CA LYS A 224 34.45 -34.61 -14.43
C LYS A 224 33.99 -34.19 -15.83
N ARG A 225 33.73 -35.15 -16.72
CA ARG A 225 33.16 -34.87 -18.06
C ARG A 225 31.76 -34.26 -17.95
N LYS A 226 30.89 -34.81 -17.11
CA LYS A 226 29.53 -34.28 -16.86
C LYS A 226 29.57 -32.85 -16.29
N ILE A 227 30.43 -32.59 -15.29
CA ILE A 227 30.58 -31.24 -14.73
C ILE A 227 31.04 -30.24 -15.80
N ASN A 228 32.01 -30.63 -16.64
CA ASN A 228 32.49 -29.76 -17.71
C ASN A 228 31.41 -29.46 -18.76
N SER A 229 30.61 -30.45 -19.17
CA SER A 229 29.52 -30.22 -20.14
C SER A 229 28.40 -29.35 -19.55
N ILE A 230 28.07 -29.54 -18.27
CA ILE A 230 27.13 -28.69 -17.55
C ILE A 230 27.64 -27.23 -17.46
N ASN A 231 28.92 -27.02 -17.15
CA ASN A 231 29.52 -25.68 -17.06
C ASN A 231 29.60 -24.97 -18.42
N LYS A 232 29.74 -25.73 -19.50
CA LYS A 232 29.68 -25.20 -20.87
C LYS A 232 28.25 -25.01 -21.39
N SER A 233 27.24 -25.32 -20.58
CA SER A 233 25.83 -25.29 -21.00
C SER A 233 25.58 -26.15 -22.25
N GLU A 234 26.26 -27.29 -22.39
CA GLU A 234 26.06 -28.22 -23.51
C GLU A 234 24.82 -29.09 -23.32
N ASN A 235 24.42 -29.31 -22.06
CA ASN A 235 23.31 -30.20 -21.72
C ASN A 235 21.99 -29.41 -21.63
N LYS A 236 20.94 -29.97 -22.22
CA LYS A 236 19.58 -29.45 -22.06
C LYS A 236 19.01 -29.84 -20.70
N ILE A 237 18.23 -28.95 -20.10
CA ILE A 237 17.52 -29.26 -18.85
C ILE A 237 16.31 -30.18 -19.11
N ASN A 238 15.71 -30.68 -18.03
CA ASN A 238 14.46 -31.42 -18.10
C ASN A 238 13.37 -30.59 -18.81
N LYS A 239 12.69 -31.20 -19.78
CA LYS A 239 11.60 -30.60 -20.56
C LYS A 239 10.49 -30.07 -19.65
N GLU A 240 10.12 -30.79 -18.60
CA GLU A 240 9.08 -30.40 -17.66
C GLU A 240 9.46 -29.11 -16.91
N VAL A 241 10.70 -29.01 -16.43
CA VAL A 241 11.21 -27.80 -15.76
C VAL A 241 11.22 -26.61 -16.73
N LYS A 242 11.64 -26.82 -17.98
CA LYS A 242 11.58 -25.80 -19.04
C LYS A 242 10.15 -25.31 -19.26
N GLU A 243 9.20 -26.23 -19.42
CA GLU A 243 7.80 -25.92 -19.70
C GLU A 243 7.13 -25.19 -18.53
N GLN A 244 7.37 -25.64 -17.29
CA GLN A 244 6.84 -24.97 -16.09
C GLN A 244 7.40 -23.55 -15.94
N PHE A 245 8.71 -23.37 -16.12
CA PHE A 245 9.32 -22.04 -16.04
C PHE A 245 8.77 -21.10 -17.13
N LEU A 246 8.73 -21.58 -18.39
CA LEU A 246 8.20 -20.80 -19.51
C LEU A 246 6.72 -20.47 -19.33
N HIS A 247 5.92 -21.40 -18.82
CA HIS A 247 4.50 -21.19 -18.55
C HIS A 247 4.30 -20.01 -17.59
N ILE A 248 5.07 -19.95 -16.49
CA ILE A 248 4.99 -18.83 -15.54
C ILE A 248 5.49 -17.54 -16.22
N PHE A 249 6.65 -17.58 -16.86
CA PHE A 249 7.28 -16.38 -17.44
C PHE A 249 6.44 -15.76 -18.58
N ASN A 250 5.81 -16.60 -19.42
CA ASN A 250 5.03 -16.15 -20.56
C ASN A 250 3.79 -15.35 -20.17
N LYS A 251 3.25 -15.51 -18.94
CA LYS A 251 2.16 -14.67 -18.43
C LYS A 251 2.49 -13.17 -18.45
N TYR A 252 3.78 -12.84 -18.33
CA TYR A 252 4.26 -11.46 -18.17
C TYR A 252 5.02 -10.95 -19.39
N LYS A 253 5.26 -11.81 -20.38
CA LYS A 253 6.12 -11.53 -21.55
C LYS A 253 5.64 -10.36 -22.40
N GLU A 254 4.32 -10.15 -22.46
CA GLU A 254 3.68 -9.07 -23.23
C GLU A 254 3.64 -7.72 -22.50
N ASN A 255 4.14 -7.66 -21.25
CA ASN A 255 4.27 -6.39 -20.56
C ASN A 255 5.37 -5.55 -21.23
N LYS A 256 5.04 -4.32 -21.67
CA LYS A 256 5.96 -3.42 -22.38
C LYS A 256 7.31 -3.22 -21.68
N LEU A 257 7.31 -3.08 -20.35
CA LEU A 257 8.53 -2.89 -19.57
C LEU A 257 9.41 -4.14 -19.58
N LEU A 258 8.80 -5.33 -19.59
CA LEU A 258 9.50 -6.59 -19.69
C LEU A 258 9.97 -6.84 -21.13
N GLU A 259 9.13 -6.55 -22.11
CA GLU A 259 9.38 -6.71 -23.55
C GLU A 259 10.64 -5.97 -24.00
N GLU A 260 10.80 -4.71 -23.57
CA GLU A 260 12.01 -3.93 -23.85
C GLU A 260 13.26 -4.55 -23.23
N LYS A 261 13.17 -5.05 -21.99
CA LYS A 261 14.30 -5.66 -21.26
C LYS A 261 14.70 -7.03 -21.81
N ILE A 262 13.77 -7.77 -22.42
CA ILE A 262 14.05 -9.08 -23.01
C ILE A 262 14.36 -9.01 -24.51
N LYS A 263 14.28 -7.82 -25.11
CA LYS A 263 14.54 -7.62 -26.53
C LYS A 263 15.94 -8.10 -26.91
N GLY A 264 16.00 -8.99 -27.90
CA GLY A 264 17.26 -9.59 -28.36
C GLY A 264 17.71 -10.83 -27.56
N ILE A 265 17.05 -11.17 -26.45
CA ILE A 265 17.32 -12.39 -25.69
C ILE A 265 16.50 -13.54 -26.27
N LYS A 266 17.17 -14.63 -26.66
CA LYS A 266 16.50 -15.89 -27.04
C LYS A 266 16.10 -16.65 -25.77
N ILE A 267 15.05 -16.20 -25.09
CA ILE A 267 14.60 -16.71 -23.78
C ILE A 267 14.48 -18.24 -23.76
N GLU A 268 13.84 -18.82 -24.78
CA GLU A 268 13.67 -20.27 -24.88
C GLU A 268 15.01 -21.02 -24.92
N ASN A 269 16.00 -20.48 -25.62
CA ASN A 269 17.34 -21.06 -25.68
C ASN A 269 18.08 -20.91 -24.34
N GLU A 270 17.97 -19.75 -23.68
CA GLU A 270 18.59 -19.56 -22.37
C GLU A 270 18.02 -20.57 -21.35
N ILE A 271 16.70 -20.72 -21.30
CA ILE A 271 16.02 -21.67 -20.41
C ILE A 271 16.35 -23.12 -20.79
N GLU A 272 16.37 -23.46 -22.07
CA GLU A 272 16.69 -24.81 -22.55
C GLU A 272 18.05 -25.31 -22.06
N TYR A 273 19.00 -24.40 -21.89
CA TYR A 273 20.34 -24.67 -21.39
C TYR A 273 20.53 -24.34 -19.90
N GLY A 274 19.42 -24.15 -19.15
CA GLY A 274 19.45 -23.92 -17.70
C GLY A 274 20.06 -22.58 -17.28
N ARG A 275 20.09 -21.59 -18.17
CA ARG A 275 20.64 -20.25 -17.94
C ARG A 275 19.55 -19.31 -17.42
N PHE A 276 19.04 -19.63 -16.22
CA PHE A 276 17.94 -18.90 -15.60
C PHE A 276 18.33 -17.54 -15.01
N LEU A 277 19.60 -17.34 -14.65
CA LEU A 277 20.10 -16.18 -13.91
C LEU A 277 19.59 -14.84 -14.46
N LEU A 278 19.79 -14.60 -15.76
CA LEU A 278 19.43 -13.35 -16.41
C LEU A 278 17.90 -13.16 -16.42
N ILE A 279 17.16 -14.19 -16.84
CA ILE A 279 15.71 -14.13 -17.03
C ILE A 279 14.99 -13.95 -15.69
N PHE A 280 15.42 -14.70 -14.67
CA PHE A 280 14.87 -14.58 -13.32
C PHE A 280 15.10 -13.19 -12.75
N ASN A 281 16.31 -12.62 -12.91
CA ASN A 281 16.61 -11.27 -12.44
C ASN A 281 15.81 -10.19 -13.19
N ILE A 282 15.54 -10.37 -14.49
CA ILE A 282 14.67 -9.48 -15.24
C ILE A 282 13.25 -9.51 -14.64
N TYR A 283 12.73 -10.71 -14.37
CA TYR A 283 11.40 -10.88 -13.78
C TYR A 283 11.32 -10.35 -12.34
N LEU A 284 12.31 -10.64 -11.48
CA LEU A 284 12.41 -10.10 -10.12
C LEU A 284 12.36 -8.57 -10.13
N ASN A 285 13.12 -7.92 -11.01
CA ASN A 285 13.12 -6.47 -11.12
C ASN A 285 11.78 -5.91 -11.62
N TYR A 286 11.08 -6.65 -12.49
CA TYR A 286 9.73 -6.30 -12.90
C TYR A 286 8.76 -6.31 -11.72
N VAL A 287 8.74 -7.39 -10.92
CA VAL A 287 7.89 -7.49 -9.71
C VAL A 287 8.22 -6.39 -8.70
N ILE A 288 9.51 -6.11 -8.45
CA ILE A 288 9.94 -5.01 -7.57
C ILE A 288 9.38 -3.67 -8.04
N ASN A 289 9.39 -3.41 -9.34
CA ASN A 289 8.90 -2.15 -9.89
C ASN A 289 7.37 -2.03 -9.74
N ASN A 290 6.62 -3.10 -10.03
CA ASN A 290 5.17 -3.12 -9.86
C ASN A 290 4.76 -2.87 -8.40
N VAL A 291 5.43 -3.54 -7.47
CA VAL A 291 5.22 -3.35 -6.03
C VAL A 291 5.48 -1.91 -5.62
N LYS A 292 6.58 -1.31 -6.08
CA LYS A 292 6.91 0.09 -5.78
C LYS A 292 5.88 1.06 -6.32
N GLU A 293 5.45 0.86 -7.56
CA GLU A 293 4.46 1.72 -8.21
C GLU A 293 3.12 1.67 -7.47
N TYR A 294 2.68 0.48 -7.07
CA TYR A 294 1.49 0.29 -6.24
C TYR A 294 1.55 1.11 -4.95
N PHE A 295 2.63 0.98 -4.18
CA PHE A 295 2.76 1.72 -2.92
C PHE A 295 2.77 3.24 -3.14
N ILE A 296 3.47 3.72 -4.17
CA ILE A 296 3.49 5.16 -4.53
C ILE A 296 2.09 5.67 -4.87
N ASN A 297 1.31 4.89 -5.63
CA ASN A 297 -0.04 5.28 -6.04
C ASN A 297 -1.00 5.32 -4.86
N VAL A 298 -0.92 4.33 -3.96
CA VAL A 298 -1.75 4.30 -2.74
C VAL A 298 -1.38 5.46 -1.80
N GLU A 299 -0.09 5.73 -1.61
CA GLU A 299 0.40 6.84 -0.78
C GLU A 299 -0.12 8.19 -1.29
N LYS A 300 0.02 8.45 -2.60
CA LYS A 300 -0.51 9.68 -3.24
C LYS A 300 -2.02 9.83 -3.06
N ASP A 301 -2.78 8.74 -3.22
CA ASP A 301 -4.23 8.78 -3.02
C ASP A 301 -4.64 9.11 -1.58
N ILE A 302 -3.91 8.58 -0.59
CA ILE A 302 -4.13 8.87 0.83
C ILE A 302 -3.89 10.37 1.09
N GLU A 303 -2.79 10.91 0.58
CA GLU A 303 -2.46 12.33 0.70
C GLU A 303 -3.50 13.23 0.01
N GLU A 304 -3.92 12.88 -1.21
CA GLU A 304 -4.94 13.63 -1.95
C GLU A 304 -6.31 13.64 -1.25
N GLU A 305 -6.74 12.50 -0.68
CA GLU A 305 -8.02 12.44 0.05
C GLU A 305 -7.97 13.30 1.32
N PHE A 306 -6.83 13.33 2.00
CA PHE A 306 -6.62 14.20 3.16
C PHE A 306 -6.66 15.68 2.77
N LEU A 307 -6.01 16.07 1.66
CA LEU A 307 -6.04 17.45 1.17
C LEU A 307 -7.44 17.90 0.73
N LYS A 308 -8.20 17.03 0.04
CA LYS A 308 -9.57 17.33 -0.41
C LYS A 308 -10.57 17.52 0.74
N LYS A 309 -10.36 16.91 1.91
CA LYS A 309 -11.23 17.11 3.10
C LYS A 309 -10.96 18.42 3.83
N ASN A 310 -9.77 19.00 3.67
CA ASN A 310 -9.31 20.19 4.39
C ASN A 310 -9.38 21.49 3.55
N LEU A 311 -9.93 21.42 2.32
CA LEU A 311 -10.17 22.55 1.40
C LEU A 311 -11.67 22.89 1.33
#